data_AF-A0A352DQ20-F1
#
_entry.id   AF-A0A352DQ20-F1
#
_cell.length_a   1.000
_cell.length_b   1.000
_cell.length_c   1.000
_cell.angle_alpha   90.00
_cell.angle_beta   90.00
_cell.angle_gamma   90.00
#
_symmetry.space_group_name_H-M   'P 1'
#
loop_
_entity.id
_entity.type
_entity.pdbx_description
1 polymer ?
#
loop_
_entity_poly.entity_id
_entity_poly.type
_entity_poly.pdbx_seq_one_letter_code
_entity_poly.pdbx_strand_id
1 'polypeptide(L)'
;RFDIFDEDVPFLQLVLRGLIPCYTGAVNGSPDPESLLLRAASLGMGISFDMTYSETGVLKDTEYDRLYYSDYSSWSDTAAVGYRFLQPLLSEVSGQTITGYTAENGGRRIITEYSGGTEVITDLDERTVEFGGRKLLLEDFEEEGGIRLKWKKSE
;
A
#
# COMPACT_ATOMS: atom_id res chain seq x y z
N ARG A 1 -8.18 22.76 -20.78
CA ARG A 1 -7.84 21.46 -21.36
C ARG A 1 -8.06 20.46 -20.25
N PHE A 2 -9.06 19.59 -20.38
CA PHE A 2 -9.29 18.51 -19.42
C PHE A 2 -8.58 17.30 -19.99
N ASP A 3 -7.66 16.73 -19.22
CA ASP A 3 -7.08 15.44 -19.56
C ASP A 3 -8.07 14.38 -19.05
N ILE A 4 -8.68 13.64 -19.99
CA ILE A 4 -9.60 12.55 -19.70
C ILE A 4 -8.78 11.27 -19.81
N PHE A 5 -8.57 10.62 -18.67
CA PHE A 5 -7.96 9.30 -18.56
C PHE A 5 -9.05 8.30 -18.17
N ASP A 6 -8.91 7.05 -18.62
CA ASP A 6 -9.85 5.98 -18.27
C ASP A 6 -9.43 5.33 -16.94
N GLU A 7 -8.27 4.66 -16.93
CA GLU A 7 -7.72 4.03 -15.73
C GLU A 7 -6.18 4.08 -15.67
N ASP A 8 -5.64 4.04 -14.45
CA ASP A 8 -4.20 3.90 -14.20
C ASP A 8 -3.79 2.42 -14.34
N VAL A 9 -2.93 2.14 -15.31
CA VAL A 9 -2.33 0.81 -15.48
C VAL A 9 -0.95 0.77 -14.80
N PRO A 10 -0.71 -0.15 -13.84
CA PRO A 10 0.56 -0.24 -13.10
C PRO A 10 1.64 -0.94 -13.93
N PHE A 11 1.94 -0.41 -15.11
CA PHE A 11 2.76 -1.07 -16.13
C PHE A 11 4.14 -1.49 -15.63
N LEU A 12 4.82 -0.63 -14.87
CA LEU A 12 6.14 -0.96 -14.31
C LEU A 12 6.06 -2.15 -13.35
N GLN A 13 5.02 -2.22 -12.52
CA GLN A 13 4.82 -3.32 -11.60
C GLN A 13 4.52 -4.61 -12.36
N LEU A 14 3.66 -4.56 -13.38
CA LEU A 14 3.34 -5.74 -14.21
C LEU A 14 4.60 -6.35 -14.86
N VAL A 15 5.56 -5.52 -15.25
CA VAL A 15 6.79 -5.97 -15.93
C VAL A 15 7.89 -6.37 -14.94
N LEU A 16 8.07 -5.62 -13.85
CA LEU A 16 9.22 -5.76 -12.95
C LEU A 16 8.96 -6.69 -11.77
N ARG A 17 7.69 -6.95 -11.44
CA ARG A 17 7.33 -7.78 -10.29
C ARG A 17 7.89 -9.20 -10.47
N GLY A 18 8.59 -9.67 -9.44
CA GLY A 18 9.29 -10.96 -9.44
C GLY A 18 10.77 -10.86 -9.84
N LEU A 19 11.20 -9.76 -10.45
CA LEU A 19 12.60 -9.51 -10.81
C LEU A 19 13.32 -8.67 -9.76
N ILE A 20 12.67 -7.60 -9.29
CA ILE A 20 13.18 -6.72 -8.24
C ILE A 20 12.10 -6.46 -7.19
N PRO A 21 12.49 -6.22 -5.92
CA PRO A 21 11.57 -5.73 -4.91
C PRO A 21 10.96 -4.38 -5.33
N CYS A 22 9.64 -4.27 -5.28
CA CYS A 22 8.90 -3.04 -5.57
C CYS A 22 8.32 -2.47 -4.28
N TYR A 23 8.41 -1.15 -4.11
CA TYR A 23 7.91 -0.42 -2.94
C TYR A 23 7.07 0.79 -3.36
N THR A 24 6.14 1.19 -2.51
CA THR A 24 5.40 2.44 -2.67
C THR A 24 6.30 3.66 -2.49
N GLY A 25 5.81 4.84 -2.89
CA GLY A 25 6.25 6.10 -2.28
C GLY A 25 5.96 6.13 -0.77
N ALA A 26 6.49 7.14 -0.09
CA ALA A 26 6.38 7.26 1.37
C ALA A 26 4.90 7.35 1.78
N VAL A 27 4.45 6.42 2.63
CA VAL A 27 3.06 6.34 3.09
C VAL A 27 2.64 7.60 3.84
N ASN A 28 3.54 8.16 4.64
CA ASN A 28 3.33 9.41 5.36
C ASN A 28 3.41 10.69 4.50
N GLY A 29 3.80 10.56 3.23
CA GLY A 29 3.67 11.61 2.22
C GLY A 29 2.43 11.44 1.34
N SER A 30 1.65 10.38 1.52
CA SER A 30 0.44 10.11 0.74
C SER A 30 -0.75 10.90 1.29
N PRO A 31 -1.57 11.54 0.43
CA PRO A 31 -2.84 12.10 0.85
C PRO A 31 -3.89 11.03 1.18
N ASP A 32 -3.68 9.79 0.71
CA ASP A 32 -4.54 8.63 0.99
C ASP A 32 -3.65 7.41 1.31
N PRO A 33 -3.17 7.29 2.56
CA PRO A 33 -2.33 6.18 3.00
C PRO A 33 -3.02 4.82 2.93
N GLU A 34 -4.34 4.78 3.11
CA GLU A 34 -5.15 3.56 3.12
C GLU A 34 -5.21 2.95 1.72
N SER A 35 -5.63 3.74 0.73
CA SER A 35 -5.65 3.33 -0.68
C SER A 35 -4.27 2.95 -1.18
N LEU A 36 -3.22 3.67 -0.75
CA LEU A 36 -1.84 3.33 -1.09
C LEU A 36 -1.44 1.95 -0.56
N LEU A 37 -1.81 1.62 0.69
CA LEU A 37 -1.53 0.31 1.29
C LEU A 37 -2.28 -0.82 0.59
N LEU A 38 -3.58 -0.63 0.29
CA LEU A 38 -4.38 -1.63 -0.42
C LEU A 38 -3.88 -1.84 -1.85
N ARG A 39 -3.50 -0.77 -2.56
CA ARG A 39 -2.88 -0.87 -3.90
C ARG A 39 -1.51 -1.53 -3.86
N ALA A 40 -0.73 -1.32 -2.79
CA ALA A 40 0.50 -2.06 -2.58
C ALA A 40 0.21 -3.55 -2.42
N ALA A 41 -0.85 -3.91 -1.69
CA ALA A 41 -1.29 -5.29 -1.56
C ALA A 41 -1.72 -5.89 -2.91
N SER A 42 -2.52 -5.19 -3.71
CA SER A 42 -2.98 -5.73 -5.00
C SER A 42 -1.83 -6.11 -5.94
N LEU A 43 -0.72 -5.38 -5.88
CA LEU A 43 0.47 -5.61 -6.71
C LEU A 43 1.60 -6.35 -5.96
N GLY A 44 1.34 -6.78 -4.73
CA GLY A 44 2.30 -7.50 -3.89
C GLY A 44 3.61 -6.72 -3.72
N MET A 45 3.49 -5.42 -3.46
CA MET A 45 4.57 -4.47 -3.20
C MET A 45 4.76 -4.25 -1.70
N GLY A 46 5.99 -3.92 -1.31
CA GLY A 46 6.26 -3.38 0.03
C GLY A 46 5.81 -1.91 0.16
N ILE A 47 5.80 -1.40 1.38
CA ILE A 47 5.56 0.02 1.68
C ILE A 47 6.83 0.71 2.16
N SER A 48 6.90 2.02 2.00
CA SER A 48 8.00 2.86 2.49
C SER A 48 7.49 4.01 3.35
N PHE A 49 8.35 4.56 4.21
CA PHE A 49 8.09 5.74 5.03
C PHE A 49 9.32 6.63 5.03
N ASP A 50 9.11 7.94 4.98
CA ASP A 50 10.16 8.92 5.25
C ASP A 50 10.20 9.20 6.75
N MET A 51 11.37 9.15 7.38
CA MET A 51 11.51 9.30 8.83
C MET A 51 12.61 10.32 9.18
N THR A 52 12.30 11.26 10.06
CA THR A 52 13.22 12.23 10.65
C THR A 52 13.10 12.24 12.18
N TYR A 53 14.18 12.61 12.84
CA TYR A 53 14.27 12.66 14.30
C TYR A 53 14.00 14.06 14.88
N SER A 54 14.23 15.11 14.09
CA SER A 54 14.13 16.50 14.53
C SER A 54 12.71 17.05 14.36
N GLU A 55 12.38 18.09 15.14
CA GLU A 55 11.11 18.81 15.03
C GLU A 55 10.86 19.27 13.58
N THR A 56 9.85 18.70 12.93
CA THR A 56 9.59 18.91 11.49
C THR A 56 9.03 20.31 11.18
N GLY A 57 8.63 21.07 12.20
CA GLY A 57 8.17 22.46 12.07
C GLY A 57 9.19 23.38 11.39
N VAL A 58 10.49 23.10 11.53
CA VAL A 58 11.56 23.89 10.89
C VAL A 58 11.67 23.64 9.38
N LEU A 59 11.03 22.59 8.86
CA LEU A 59 11.05 22.22 7.45
C LEU A 59 9.94 22.91 6.66
N LYS A 60 8.98 23.53 7.35
CA LYS A 60 7.88 24.23 6.72
C LYS A 60 8.37 25.40 5.87
N ASP A 61 7.82 25.54 4.67
CA ASP A 61 8.20 26.59 3.70
C ASP A 61 9.69 26.50 3.27
N THR A 62 10.30 25.32 3.37
CA THR A 62 11.65 25.01 2.86
C THR A 62 11.60 24.03 1.69
N GLU A 63 12.75 23.80 1.03
CA GLU A 63 12.88 22.73 0.01
C GLU A 63 12.59 21.32 0.55
N TYR A 64 12.57 21.15 1.88
CA TYR A 64 12.30 19.90 2.57
C TYR A 64 10.88 19.81 3.14
N ASP A 65 9.96 20.71 2.76
CA ASP A 65 8.57 20.72 3.26
C ASP A 65 7.84 19.37 3.04
N ARG A 66 8.25 18.60 2.02
CA ARG A 66 7.77 17.21 1.81
C ARG A 66 8.01 16.27 3.01
N LEU A 67 8.97 16.59 3.89
CA LEU A 67 9.32 15.85 5.09
C LEU A 67 8.60 16.38 6.33
N TYR A 68 7.68 17.34 6.20
CA TYR A 68 6.95 17.91 7.33
C TYR A 68 6.22 16.86 8.17
N TYR A 69 5.71 15.79 7.54
CA TYR A 69 5.04 14.67 8.21
C TYR A 69 5.97 13.48 8.50
N SER A 70 7.29 13.69 8.59
CA SER A 70 8.25 12.59 8.76
C SER A 70 8.72 12.34 10.19
N ASP A 71 8.17 13.00 11.21
CA ASP A 71 8.55 12.72 12.61
C ASP A 71 8.32 11.24 12.93
N TYR A 72 9.43 10.53 13.18
CA TYR A 72 9.41 9.07 13.36
C TYR A 72 8.52 8.63 14.51
N SER A 73 8.40 9.45 15.55
CA SER A 73 7.62 9.12 16.75
C SER A 73 6.13 9.00 16.45
N SER A 74 5.66 9.73 15.42
CA SER A 74 4.26 9.69 14.96
C SER A 74 3.97 8.50 14.04
N TRP A 75 4.98 7.87 13.45
CA TRP A 75 4.81 6.89 12.37
C TRP A 75 5.34 5.49 12.64
N SER A 76 6.18 5.30 13.67
CA SER A 76 6.82 4.00 13.94
C SER A 76 5.81 2.87 14.16
N ASP A 77 4.77 3.12 14.96
CA ASP A 77 3.72 2.13 15.23
C ASP A 77 2.92 1.80 13.96
N THR A 78 2.57 2.82 13.19
CA THR A 78 1.82 2.68 11.94
C THR A 78 2.61 1.94 10.88
N ALA A 79 3.90 2.26 10.71
CA ALA A 79 4.78 1.51 9.84
C ALA A 79 4.79 0.04 10.25
N ALA A 80 4.98 -0.26 11.54
CA ALA A 80 5.01 -1.63 12.03
C ALA A 80 3.69 -2.38 11.77
N VAL A 81 2.53 -1.73 11.92
CA VAL A 81 1.24 -2.35 11.59
C VAL A 81 1.10 -2.58 10.09
N GLY A 82 1.41 -1.59 9.25
CA GLY A 82 1.32 -1.72 7.79
C GLY A 82 2.19 -2.86 7.25
N TYR A 83 3.42 -2.99 7.77
CA TYR A 83 4.28 -4.12 7.45
C TYR A 83 3.68 -5.46 7.89
N ARG A 84 3.10 -5.54 9.11
CA ARG A 84 2.44 -6.77 9.58
C ARG A 84 1.20 -7.13 8.76
N PHE A 85 0.45 -6.15 8.29
CA PHE A 85 -0.71 -6.35 7.43
C PHE A 85 -0.30 -6.98 6.09
N LEU A 86 0.76 -6.46 5.45
CA LEU A 86 1.22 -6.95 4.16
C LEU A 86 2.02 -8.26 4.24
N GLN A 87 2.67 -8.55 5.37
CA GLN A 87 3.59 -9.68 5.51
C GLN A 87 3.00 -11.03 5.03
N PRO A 88 1.77 -11.43 5.39
CA PRO A 88 1.24 -12.73 4.99
C PRO A 88 1.08 -12.84 3.47
N LEU A 89 0.63 -11.77 2.83
CA LEU A 89 0.52 -11.66 1.39
C LEU A 89 1.91 -11.71 0.74
N LEU A 90 2.82 -10.83 1.17
CA LEU A 90 4.16 -10.75 0.57
C LEU A 90 4.94 -12.05 0.69
N SER A 91 4.70 -12.82 1.76
CA SER A 91 5.29 -14.16 1.95
C SER A 91 4.74 -15.16 0.93
N GLU A 92 3.45 -15.07 0.59
CA GLU A 92 2.78 -15.93 -0.39
C GLU A 92 3.29 -15.66 -1.81
N VAL A 93 3.36 -14.38 -2.20
CA VAL A 93 3.65 -13.97 -3.59
C VAL A 93 5.10 -13.57 -3.84
N SER A 94 6.00 -13.84 -2.90
CA SER A 94 7.43 -13.48 -2.98
C SER A 94 8.12 -14.17 -4.16
N GLY A 95 8.91 -13.41 -4.92
CA GLY A 95 9.64 -13.93 -6.09
C GLY A 95 8.76 -14.34 -7.28
N GLN A 96 7.43 -14.21 -7.19
CA GLN A 96 6.52 -14.53 -8.27
C GLN A 96 6.34 -13.35 -9.23
N THR A 97 6.22 -13.62 -10.53
CA THR A 97 5.82 -12.59 -11.51
C THR A 97 4.31 -12.45 -11.55
N ILE A 98 3.81 -11.27 -11.95
CA ILE A 98 2.39 -11.06 -12.26
C ILE A 98 2.13 -11.65 -13.66
N THR A 99 1.09 -12.47 -13.79
CA THR A 99 0.66 -13.09 -15.05
C THR A 99 -0.68 -12.56 -15.55
N GLY A 100 -1.46 -11.95 -14.66
CA GLY A 100 -2.75 -11.36 -14.98
C GLY A 100 -3.05 -10.18 -14.06
N TYR A 101 -3.71 -9.16 -14.61
CA TYR A 101 -4.17 -8.00 -13.87
C TYR A 101 -5.50 -7.55 -14.45
N THR A 102 -6.51 -7.42 -13.59
CA THR A 102 -7.84 -6.93 -13.97
C THR A 102 -8.28 -5.89 -12.95
N ALA A 103 -8.63 -4.71 -13.44
CA ALA A 103 -9.25 -3.65 -12.66
C ALA A 103 -10.75 -3.61 -12.99
N GLU A 104 -11.57 -3.67 -11.95
CA GLU A 104 -13.03 -3.58 -12.03
C GLU A 104 -13.51 -2.37 -11.23
N ASN A 105 -14.75 -1.94 -11.49
CA ASN A 105 -15.39 -0.83 -10.78
C ASN A 105 -14.54 0.45 -10.77
N GLY A 106 -13.89 0.79 -11.89
CA GLY A 106 -12.99 1.95 -11.97
C GLY A 106 -11.72 1.81 -11.13
N GLY A 107 -11.19 0.58 -11.01
CA GLY A 107 -9.99 0.29 -10.23
C GLY A 107 -10.21 0.25 -8.71
N ARG A 108 -11.46 0.07 -8.27
CA ARG A 108 -11.81 -0.14 -6.86
C ARG A 108 -11.75 -1.61 -6.45
N ARG A 109 -11.97 -2.54 -7.39
CA ARG A 109 -11.73 -3.96 -7.20
C ARG A 109 -10.63 -4.42 -8.15
N ILE A 110 -9.55 -4.97 -7.63
CA ILE A 110 -8.36 -5.33 -8.40
C ILE A 110 -8.09 -6.82 -8.20
N ILE A 111 -7.94 -7.54 -9.30
CA ILE A 111 -7.60 -8.96 -9.32
C ILE A 111 -6.22 -9.10 -9.96
N THR A 112 -5.27 -9.68 -9.23
CA THR A 112 -3.91 -9.92 -9.70
C THR A 112 -3.58 -11.40 -9.60
N GLU A 113 -3.15 -11.98 -10.70
CA GLU A 113 -2.73 -13.37 -10.79
C GLU A 113 -1.21 -13.46 -10.79
N TYR A 114 -0.66 -14.40 -10.04
CA TYR A 114 0.78 -14.63 -9.94
C TYR A 114 1.19 -15.99 -10.53
N SER A 115 2.42 -16.05 -11.05
CA SER A 115 3.00 -17.24 -11.68
C SER A 115 3.00 -18.53 -10.83
N GLY A 116 2.92 -18.42 -9.50
CA GLY A 116 2.77 -19.57 -8.59
C GLY A 116 1.33 -20.08 -8.44
N GLY A 117 0.38 -19.49 -9.17
CA GLY A 117 -1.05 -19.84 -9.11
C GLY A 117 -1.84 -19.08 -8.03
N THR A 118 -1.20 -18.18 -7.28
CA THR A 118 -1.90 -17.32 -6.31
C THR A 118 -2.69 -16.24 -7.03
N GLU A 119 -3.99 -16.16 -6.77
CA GLU A 119 -4.83 -15.01 -7.10
C GLU A 119 -4.95 -14.11 -5.87
N VAL A 120 -4.83 -12.80 -6.08
CA VAL A 120 -5.01 -11.77 -5.06
C VAL A 120 -6.15 -10.85 -5.49
N ILE A 121 -7.21 -10.81 -4.69
CA ILE A 121 -8.36 -9.93 -4.90
C ILE A 121 -8.28 -8.83 -3.85
N THR A 122 -8.16 -7.58 -4.28
CA THR A 122 -8.15 -6.41 -3.41
C THR A 122 -9.38 -5.57 -3.68
N ASP A 123 -10.14 -5.26 -2.65
CA ASP A 123 -11.30 -4.38 -2.72
C ASP A 123 -11.03 -3.13 -1.87
N LEU A 124 -10.99 -1.97 -2.53
CA LEU A 124 -10.69 -0.68 -1.89
C LEU A 124 -11.92 -0.09 -1.19
N ASP A 125 -13.13 -0.50 -1.54
CA ASP A 125 -14.37 -0.03 -0.90
C ASP A 125 -14.64 -0.85 0.36
N GLU A 126 -14.49 -2.17 0.27
CA GLU A 126 -14.63 -3.10 1.39
C GLU A 126 -13.36 -3.19 2.26
N ARG A 127 -12.25 -2.59 1.81
CA ARG A 127 -10.96 -2.55 2.50
C ARG A 127 -10.37 -3.93 2.76
N THR A 128 -10.53 -4.83 1.80
CA THR A 128 -10.17 -6.25 1.95
C THR A 128 -9.12 -6.71 0.95
N VAL A 129 -8.32 -7.69 1.38
CA VAL A 129 -7.34 -8.38 0.54
C VAL A 129 -7.54 -9.88 0.73
N GLU A 130 -7.92 -10.58 -0.33
CA GLU A 130 -8.19 -12.02 -0.34
C GLU A 130 -7.15 -12.76 -1.20
N PHE A 131 -6.58 -13.83 -0.68
CA PHE A 131 -5.61 -14.68 -1.38
C PHE A 131 -5.41 -16.00 -0.64
N GLY A 132 -5.20 -17.10 -1.36
CA GLY A 132 -4.84 -18.40 -0.76
C GLY A 132 -5.80 -18.88 0.34
N GLY A 133 -7.11 -18.59 0.20
CA GLY A 133 -8.13 -18.91 1.21
C GLY A 133 -8.09 -18.05 2.48
N ARG A 134 -7.31 -16.97 2.49
CA ARG A 134 -7.24 -15.99 3.57
C ARG A 134 -7.91 -14.69 3.12
N LYS A 135 -8.52 -13.98 4.06
CA LYS A 135 -9.00 -12.62 3.86
C LYS A 135 -8.50 -11.72 4.98
N LEU A 136 -7.88 -10.62 4.59
CA LEU A 136 -7.39 -9.56 5.48
C LEU A 136 -8.34 -8.38 5.37
N LEU A 137 -8.74 -7.82 6.50
CA LEU A 137 -9.51 -6.57 6.57
C LEU A 137 -8.61 -5.47 7.13
N LEU A 138 -8.47 -4.39 6.38
CA LEU A 138 -7.85 -3.16 6.85
C LEU A 138 -8.89 -2.36 7.65
N GLU A 139 -8.67 -2.21 8.95
CA GLU A 139 -9.54 -1.42 9.83
C GLU A 139 -9.11 0.05 9.84
N ASP A 140 -9.96 0.91 10.41
CA ASP A 140 -9.83 2.36 10.35
C ASP A 140 -8.49 2.90 10.86
N PHE A 141 -8.10 4.02 10.24
CA PHE A 141 -7.08 4.94 10.70
C PHE A 141 -7.66 5.80 11.83
N GLU A 142 -7.23 5.60 13.09
CA GLU A 142 -7.57 6.55 14.17
C GLU A 142 -6.65 7.79 14.10
N GLU A 143 -7.23 8.99 14.18
CA GLU A 143 -6.53 10.28 14.13
C GLU A 143 -6.18 10.87 15.51
N GLU A 144 -6.71 10.34 16.63
CA GLU A 144 -6.44 10.94 17.94
C GLU A 144 -5.00 10.63 18.42
N GLY A 145 -4.12 11.62 18.23
CA GLY A 145 -2.73 11.59 18.71
C GLY A 145 -1.71 10.98 17.73
N GLY A 146 -2.13 10.71 16.49
CA GLY A 146 -1.30 10.12 15.44
C GLY A 146 -2.06 9.03 14.69
N ILE A 147 -1.90 8.98 13.37
CA ILE A 147 -2.47 7.95 12.51
C ILE A 147 -2.09 6.57 13.04
N ARG A 148 -3.07 5.68 13.26
CA ARG A 148 -2.85 4.27 13.64
C ARG A 148 -3.60 3.30 12.74
N LEU A 149 -2.86 2.45 12.05
CA LEU A 149 -3.38 1.31 11.30
C LEU A 149 -3.89 0.20 12.25
N LYS A 150 -4.99 -0.47 11.89
CA LYS A 150 -5.49 -1.70 12.53
C LYS A 150 -5.84 -2.73 11.46
N TRP A 151 -5.76 -4.02 11.76
CA TRP A 151 -6.22 -5.07 10.84
C TRP A 151 -6.61 -6.36 11.58
N LYS A 152 -7.48 -7.14 10.94
CA LYS A 152 -7.86 -8.49 11.40
C LYS A 152 -7.77 -9.50 10.27
N LYS A 153 -7.44 -10.73 10.64
CA LYS A 153 -7.62 -11.91 9.80
C LYS A 153 -9.06 -12.41 9.98
N SER A 154 -9.84 -12.54 8.91
CA SER A 154 -11.13 -13.23 9.02
C SER A 154 -10.91 -14.74 9.08
N GLU A 155 -11.71 -15.43 9.89
CA GLU A 155 -11.73 -16.90 10.00
C GLU A 155 -12.20 -17.57 8.69
#